data_AF-A0A9D7DI38-F1
#
_entry.id   AF-A0A9D7DI38-F1
#
_cell.length_a   1.000
_cell.length_b   1.000
_cell.length_c   1.000
_cell.angle_alpha   90.00
_cell.angle_beta   90.00
_cell.angle_gamma   90.00
#
_symmetry.space_group_name_H-M   'P 1'
#
loop_
_entity.id
_entity.type
_entity.pdbx_description
1 polymer ?
#
loop_
_entity_poly.entity_id
_entity_poly.type
_entity_poly.pdbx_seq_one_letter_code
_entity_poly.pdbx_strand_id
1 'polypeptide(L)'
;MIANALQPDGKIIVAGGPEGGSAIFTRLLPDGSVDPSFDTGSGFNNFNWVRALVLQPDGRMVLAGEFSSFDGVSRHNIVRVEPDGSLDASFDPGDGFDLEVRSLVLQPDGRIIVAGNFNTYNGSNCKNIVRLYPDGSIDPSFDTGTGFEQIVHALALQADGNVVVGGEFISYNGTGRNRIARLLGGGVDCLGVPNGPALPGTACDDGLATTGNDVYGSDCVCSGLLLTVPVYPVAVRVPAPPAMTATPEPVTTSTMPIASVQAC
;
A
#
# COMPACT_ATOMS: atom_id res chain seq x y z
N MET A 1 24.91 4.77 11.89
CA MET A 1 23.48 4.99 11.59
C MET A 1 22.68 4.17 12.59
N ILE A 2 21.53 4.65 13.06
CA ILE A 2 20.66 3.92 13.98
C ILE A 2 19.32 3.74 13.26
N ALA A 3 18.82 2.51 13.23
CA ALA A 3 17.46 2.17 12.84
C ALA A 3 16.63 1.98 14.11
N ASN A 4 15.42 2.52 14.12
CA ASN A 4 14.51 2.43 15.27
C ASN A 4 13.09 2.13 14.81
N ALA A 5 12.34 1.39 15.62
CA ALA A 5 10.92 1.16 15.41
C ALA A 5 10.15 1.23 16.73
N LEU A 6 8.93 1.74 16.66
CA LEU A 6 7.98 1.75 17.77
C LEU A 6 7.05 0.54 17.61
N GLN A 7 6.94 -0.29 18.64
CA GLN A 7 6.00 -1.40 18.69
C GLN A 7 4.61 -0.93 19.19
N PRO A 8 3.51 -1.62 18.84
CA PRO A 8 2.16 -1.22 19.25
C PRO A 8 1.92 -1.15 20.77
N ASP A 9 2.71 -1.89 21.55
CA ASP A 9 2.68 -1.90 23.01
C ASP A 9 3.49 -0.75 23.66
N GLY A 10 4.06 0.14 22.85
CA GLY A 10 4.86 1.28 23.29
C GLY A 10 6.33 0.96 23.53
N LYS A 11 6.78 -0.29 23.31
CA LYS A 11 8.20 -0.63 23.36
C LYS A 11 8.94 -0.09 22.15
N ILE A 12 10.23 0.19 22.31
CA ILE A 12 11.07 0.78 21.26
C ILE A 12 12.19 -0.19 20.91
N ILE A 13 12.29 -0.54 19.63
CA ILE A 13 13.43 -1.27 19.10
C ILE A 13 14.50 -0.28 18.66
N VAL A 14 15.73 -0.52 19.08
CA VAL A 14 16.91 0.26 18.69
C VAL A 14 17.94 -0.70 18.12
N ALA A 15 18.29 -0.49 16.85
CA ALA A 15 19.29 -1.27 16.13
C ALA A 15 20.35 -0.35 15.49
N GLY A 16 21.64 -0.66 15.64
CA GLY A 16 22.72 0.07 14.98
C GLY A 16 24.02 0.03 15.77
N GLY A 17 25.13 0.44 15.18
CA GLY A 17 26.44 0.42 15.83
C GLY A 17 27.31 1.62 15.42
N PRO A 18 28.20 2.10 16.31
CA PRO A 18 29.23 3.04 15.91
C PRO A 18 30.25 2.37 14.99
N GLU A 19 30.96 3.16 14.18
CA GLU A 19 32.11 2.66 13.41
C GLU A 19 33.15 2.07 14.38
N GLY A 20 33.41 0.77 14.27
CA GLY A 20 34.38 0.07 15.12
C GLY A 20 33.87 -0.37 16.51
N GLY A 21 32.56 -0.28 16.80
CA GLY A 21 31.98 -0.80 18.05
C GLY A 21 30.92 -1.88 17.87
N SER A 22 30.41 -2.42 18.98
CA SER A 22 29.37 -3.46 18.98
C SER A 22 28.04 -2.91 18.47
N ALA A 23 27.34 -3.70 17.64
CA ALA A 23 25.95 -3.42 17.33
C ALA A 23 25.14 -3.40 18.63
N ILE A 24 24.32 -2.36 18.78
CA ILE A 24 23.23 -2.33 19.72
C ILE A 24 22.05 -2.87 18.94
N PHE A 25 21.53 -4.03 19.34
CA PHE A 25 20.19 -4.45 18.99
C PHE A 25 19.47 -4.76 20.29
N THR A 26 18.61 -3.83 20.71
CA THR A 26 17.98 -3.87 22.02
C THR A 26 16.54 -3.38 21.93
N ARG A 27 15.76 -3.76 22.93
CA ARG A 27 14.41 -3.26 23.14
C ARG A 27 14.34 -2.46 24.42
N LEU A 28 13.68 -1.31 24.37
CA LEU A 28 13.36 -0.49 25.52
C LEU A 28 11.87 -0.65 25.87
N LEU A 29 11.57 -0.68 27.16
CA LEU A 29 10.22 -0.56 27.71
C LEU A 29 9.70 0.88 27.48
N PRO A 30 8.37 1.12 27.62
CA PRO A 30 7.80 2.45 27.42
C PRO A 30 8.37 3.54 28.35
N ASP A 31 8.98 3.15 29.47
CA ASP A 31 9.66 4.05 30.41
C ASP A 31 11.13 4.33 30.07
N GLY A 32 11.63 3.74 28.98
CA GLY A 32 13.01 3.87 28.50
C GLY A 32 14.01 2.91 29.13
N SER A 33 13.61 2.07 30.09
CA SER A 33 14.47 1.02 30.62
C SER A 33 14.66 -0.12 29.61
N VAL A 34 15.78 -0.84 29.68
CA VAL A 34 16.03 -2.00 28.79
C VAL A 34 15.06 -3.12 29.13
N ASP A 35 14.41 -3.71 28.13
CA ASP A 35 13.53 -4.85 28.28
C ASP A 35 14.35 -6.15 28.42
N PRO A 36 14.41 -6.78 29.60
CA PRO A 36 15.21 -7.98 29.82
C PRO A 36 14.60 -9.23 29.16
N SER A 37 13.36 -9.18 28.68
CA SER A 37 12.72 -10.28 27.95
C SER A 37 13.11 -10.33 26.48
N PHE A 38 13.92 -9.37 26.01
CA PHE A 38 14.43 -9.33 24.65
C PHE A 38 15.83 -9.94 24.59
N ASP A 39 15.94 -11.16 24.07
CA ASP A 39 17.17 -11.94 24.03
C ASP A 39 17.60 -12.20 22.58
N THR A 40 18.71 -11.61 22.19
CA THR A 40 19.30 -11.76 20.85
C THR A 40 20.35 -12.88 20.79
N GLY A 41 20.55 -13.62 21.87
CA GLY A 41 21.65 -14.56 22.02
C GLY A 41 23.00 -13.84 21.83
N SER A 42 23.85 -14.40 20.97
CA SER A 42 25.12 -13.77 20.60
C SER A 42 24.98 -12.58 19.64
N GLY A 43 23.79 -12.35 19.07
CA GLY A 43 23.48 -11.20 18.22
C GLY A 43 24.25 -11.17 16.91
N PHE A 44 24.48 -9.97 16.38
CA PHE A 44 25.21 -9.76 15.12
C PHE A 44 26.73 -9.94 15.29
N ASN A 45 27.40 -10.44 14.24
CA ASN A 45 28.86 -10.56 14.20
C ASN A 45 29.58 -9.30 13.64
N ASN A 46 30.92 -9.30 13.74
CA ASN A 46 31.79 -8.17 13.36
C ASN A 46 31.38 -7.47 12.05
N PHE A 47 31.54 -6.14 12.02
CA PHE A 47 31.05 -5.14 11.04
C PHE A 47 29.66 -4.56 11.32
N ASN A 48 28.78 -5.27 12.04
CA ASN A 48 27.77 -4.75 12.99
C ASN A 48 26.95 -3.49 12.62
N TRP A 49 26.69 -3.22 11.35
CA TRP A 49 25.89 -2.08 10.93
C TRP A 49 24.49 -2.51 10.52
N VAL A 50 23.57 -2.64 11.47
CA VAL A 50 22.15 -2.61 11.10
C VAL A 50 21.84 -1.21 10.57
N ARG A 51 21.52 -1.13 9.27
CA ARG A 51 21.19 0.12 8.59
C ARG A 51 19.69 0.33 8.45
N ALA A 52 18.93 -0.75 8.38
CA ALA A 52 17.49 -0.71 8.18
C ALA A 52 16.78 -1.76 9.04
N LEU A 53 15.56 -1.40 9.47
CA LEU A 53 14.69 -2.24 10.27
C LEU A 53 13.24 -1.97 9.89
N VAL A 54 12.43 -3.02 9.72
CA VAL A 54 10.96 -2.92 9.68
C VAL A 54 10.32 -3.89 10.65
N LEU A 55 9.22 -3.45 11.24
CA LEU A 55 8.35 -4.26 12.08
C LEU A 55 7.23 -4.87 11.22
N GLN A 56 6.99 -6.17 11.38
CA GLN A 56 5.88 -6.88 10.75
C GLN A 56 4.64 -6.86 11.66
N PRO A 57 3.41 -7.01 11.12
CA PRO A 57 2.18 -6.97 11.91
C PRO A 57 2.08 -8.03 13.02
N ASP A 58 2.80 -9.15 12.87
CA ASP A 58 2.85 -10.23 13.86
C ASP A 58 3.92 -10.01 14.95
N GLY A 59 4.62 -8.88 14.92
CA GLY A 59 5.66 -8.51 15.87
C GLY A 59 7.06 -8.98 15.50
N ARG A 60 7.22 -9.78 14.44
CA ARG A 60 8.55 -10.12 13.89
C ARG A 60 9.21 -8.89 13.29
N MET A 61 10.53 -8.93 13.19
CA MET A 61 11.31 -7.79 12.68
C MET A 61 12.30 -8.25 11.62
N VAL A 62 12.37 -7.53 10.50
CA VAL A 62 13.40 -7.75 9.48
C VAL A 62 14.45 -6.66 9.60
N LEU A 63 15.70 -7.08 9.75
CA LEU A 63 16.86 -6.23 9.91
C LEU A 63 17.81 -6.47 8.75
N ALA A 64 18.40 -5.39 8.24
CA ALA A 64 19.38 -5.47 7.17
C ALA A 64 20.48 -4.43 7.32
N GLY A 65 21.62 -4.68 6.69
CA GLY A 65 22.80 -3.89 6.97
C GLY A 65 24.09 -4.48 6.41
N GLU A 66 25.15 -4.38 7.21
CA GLU A 66 26.45 -5.00 6.96
C GLU A 66 26.80 -5.93 8.12
N PHE A 67 26.58 -7.23 7.91
CA PHE A 67 26.87 -8.32 8.84
C PHE A 67 26.87 -9.66 8.10
N SER A 68 27.50 -10.69 8.65
CA SER A 68 27.53 -12.03 8.05
C SER A 68 26.88 -13.12 8.89
N SER A 69 26.54 -12.84 10.15
CA SER A 69 25.74 -13.78 10.95
C SER A 69 24.92 -13.08 12.02
N PHE A 70 23.88 -13.79 12.46
CA PHE A 70 23.08 -13.47 13.64
C PHE A 70 22.95 -14.72 14.50
N ASP A 71 23.22 -14.57 15.79
CA ASP A 71 23.27 -15.65 16.77
C ASP A 71 24.10 -16.87 16.33
N GLY A 72 25.26 -16.60 15.73
CA GLY A 72 26.16 -17.63 15.20
C GLY A 72 25.70 -18.32 13.90
N VAL A 73 24.49 -18.01 13.41
CA VAL A 73 23.94 -18.57 12.15
C VAL A 73 24.26 -17.63 10.99
N SER A 74 24.76 -18.18 9.88
CA SER A 74 25.07 -17.41 8.68
C SER A 74 23.83 -16.71 8.13
N ARG A 75 23.89 -15.38 8.05
CA ARG A 75 22.82 -14.48 7.60
C ARG A 75 23.50 -13.26 6.99
N HIS A 76 23.81 -13.31 5.70
CA HIS A 76 24.54 -12.22 5.05
C HIS A 76 23.60 -11.04 4.78
N ASN A 77 23.81 -9.96 5.54
CA ASN A 77 23.23 -8.63 5.36
C ASN A 77 21.70 -8.53 5.47
N ILE A 78 20.99 -9.61 5.79
CA ILE A 78 19.56 -9.62 6.13
C ILE A 78 19.23 -10.75 7.11
N VAL A 79 18.37 -10.46 8.08
CA VAL A 79 17.84 -11.44 9.03
C VAL A 79 16.41 -11.08 9.42
N ARG A 80 15.59 -12.10 9.72
CA ARG A 80 14.34 -11.90 10.46
C ARG A 80 14.49 -12.47 11.87
N VAL A 81 13.93 -11.78 12.84
CA VAL A 81 13.89 -12.20 14.24
C VAL A 81 12.46 -12.24 14.76
N GLU A 82 12.24 -13.11 15.74
CA GLU A 82 11.01 -13.25 16.50
C GLU A 82 10.77 -12.03 17.40
N PRO A 83 9.53 -11.83 17.90
CA PRO A 83 9.22 -10.72 18.79
C PRO A 83 10.07 -10.70 20.08
N ASP A 84 10.62 -11.83 20.50
CA ASP A 84 11.51 -11.94 21.67
C ASP A 84 12.99 -11.65 21.35
N GLY A 85 13.34 -11.42 20.08
CA GLY A 85 14.71 -11.14 19.63
C GLY A 85 15.46 -12.36 19.12
N SER A 86 14.92 -13.57 19.28
CA SER A 86 15.53 -14.81 18.78
C SER A 86 15.45 -14.90 17.25
N LEU A 87 16.34 -15.69 16.63
CA LEU A 87 16.38 -15.87 15.18
C LEU A 87 15.10 -16.58 14.67
N ASP A 88 14.43 -15.98 13.67
CA ASP A 88 13.37 -16.68 12.93
C ASP A 88 14.01 -17.55 11.83
N ALA A 89 14.08 -18.86 12.07
CA ALA A 89 14.64 -19.82 11.13
C ALA A 89 13.77 -20.05 9.87
N SER A 90 12.50 -19.63 9.87
CA SER A 90 11.61 -19.75 8.71
C SER A 90 11.88 -18.71 7.62
N PHE A 91 12.66 -17.67 7.94
CA PHE A 91 13.21 -16.74 6.96
C PHE A 91 14.61 -17.20 6.56
N ASP A 92 14.76 -17.71 5.34
CA ASP A 92 16.04 -18.23 4.85
C ASP A 92 16.51 -17.49 3.59
N PRO A 93 17.50 -16.59 3.72
CA PRO A 93 18.06 -15.87 2.58
C PRO A 93 19.07 -16.68 1.76
N GLY A 94 19.35 -17.93 2.12
CA GLY A 94 20.43 -18.73 1.52
C GLY A 94 21.78 -18.05 1.75
N ASP A 95 22.54 -17.79 0.67
CA ASP A 95 23.81 -17.07 0.76
C ASP A 95 23.66 -15.57 1.08
N GLY A 96 22.42 -15.04 1.09
CA GLY A 96 22.12 -13.64 1.37
C GLY A 96 22.67 -12.66 0.33
N PHE A 97 22.92 -11.41 0.74
CA PHE A 97 23.47 -10.38 -0.16
C PHE A 97 24.99 -10.42 -0.19
N ASP A 98 25.59 -10.17 -1.36
CA ASP A 98 27.05 -10.09 -1.53
C ASP A 98 27.69 -8.87 -0.87
N LEU A 99 26.90 -7.81 -0.67
CA LEU A 99 27.33 -6.54 -0.11
C LEU A 99 26.19 -5.90 0.73
N GLU A 100 26.45 -4.72 1.29
CA GLU A 100 25.58 -4.08 2.27
C GLU A 100 24.18 -3.71 1.74
N VAL A 101 23.18 -3.93 2.59
CA VAL A 101 21.81 -3.42 2.42
C VAL A 101 21.68 -2.09 3.15
N ARG A 102 21.11 -1.08 2.49
CA ARG A 102 20.97 0.27 3.06
C ARG A 102 19.54 0.61 3.47
N SER A 103 18.55 0.04 2.79
CA SER A 103 17.14 0.35 3.03
C SER A 103 16.27 -0.86 2.72
N LEU A 104 15.17 -0.99 3.45
CA LEU A 104 14.12 -1.95 3.15
C LEU A 104 12.75 -1.37 3.52
N VAL A 105 11.71 -1.84 2.85
CA VAL A 105 10.31 -1.51 3.16
C VAL A 105 9.45 -2.77 3.12
N LEU A 106 8.48 -2.86 4.02
CA LEU A 106 7.51 -3.96 4.08
C LEU A 106 6.23 -3.56 3.32
N GLN A 107 5.82 -4.39 2.37
CA GLN A 107 4.55 -4.22 1.66
C GLN A 107 3.37 -4.84 2.45
N PRO A 108 2.12 -4.40 2.22
CA PRO A 108 0.95 -4.89 2.96
C PRO A 108 0.71 -6.41 2.84
N ASP A 109 1.17 -7.02 1.76
CA ASP A 109 1.09 -8.46 1.49
C ASP A 109 2.22 -9.28 2.16
N GLY A 110 3.09 -8.62 2.93
CA GLY A 110 4.22 -9.23 3.61
C GLY A 110 5.50 -9.34 2.77
N ARG A 111 5.48 -8.98 1.48
CA ARG A 111 6.70 -8.91 0.66
C ARG A 111 7.61 -7.78 1.14
N ILE A 112 8.90 -7.93 0.90
CA ILE A 112 9.92 -6.99 1.38
C ILE A 112 10.69 -6.48 0.17
N ILE A 113 10.69 -5.16 -0.05
CA ILE A 113 11.55 -4.55 -1.06
C ILE A 113 12.84 -4.12 -0.35
N VAL A 114 13.98 -4.56 -0.88
CA VAL A 114 15.31 -4.36 -0.32
C VAL A 114 16.17 -3.60 -1.32
N ALA A 115 16.94 -2.61 -0.85
CA ALA A 115 17.84 -1.84 -1.69
C ALA A 115 19.14 -1.45 -0.96
N GLY A 116 20.21 -1.26 -1.72
CA GLY A 116 21.53 -1.02 -1.14
C GLY A 116 22.64 -0.90 -2.18
N ASN A 117 23.81 -1.40 -1.82
CA ASN A 117 25.00 -1.46 -2.66
C ASN A 117 25.36 -2.93 -2.91
N PHE A 118 24.53 -3.67 -3.63
CA PHE A 118 24.70 -5.11 -3.87
C PHE A 118 24.50 -5.47 -5.33
N ASN A 119 25.14 -6.56 -5.78
CA ASN A 119 24.98 -7.06 -7.14
C ASN A 119 24.16 -8.35 -7.16
N THR A 120 24.22 -9.13 -6.08
CA THR A 120 23.58 -10.43 -6.03
C THR A 120 22.88 -10.69 -4.69
N TYR A 121 21.85 -11.52 -4.75
CA TYR A 121 21.16 -12.10 -3.61
C TYR A 121 21.01 -13.60 -3.86
N ASN A 122 21.52 -14.42 -2.94
CA ASN A 122 21.53 -15.87 -3.06
C ASN A 122 22.05 -16.34 -4.43
N GLY A 123 23.16 -15.74 -4.88
CA GLY A 123 23.80 -16.00 -6.18
C GLY A 123 23.06 -15.46 -7.42
N SER A 124 21.85 -14.90 -7.27
CA SER A 124 21.07 -14.33 -8.38
C SER A 124 21.36 -12.85 -8.57
N ASN A 125 21.56 -12.43 -9.83
CA ASN A 125 21.80 -11.03 -10.16
C ASN A 125 20.57 -10.17 -9.85
N CYS A 126 20.73 -9.18 -8.97
CA CYS A 126 19.71 -8.20 -8.64
C CYS A 126 20.40 -6.91 -8.21
N LYS A 127 20.77 -6.07 -9.18
CA LYS A 127 21.65 -4.94 -8.91
C LYS A 127 20.93 -3.83 -8.14
N ASN A 128 21.36 -3.61 -6.89
CA ASN A 128 20.97 -2.56 -5.96
C ASN A 128 19.49 -2.53 -5.52
N ILE A 129 18.65 -3.43 -6.02
CA ILE A 129 17.26 -3.58 -5.59
C ILE A 129 16.74 -5.01 -5.87
N VAL A 130 15.94 -5.55 -4.95
CA VAL A 130 15.23 -6.83 -5.10
C VAL A 130 13.95 -6.81 -4.28
N ARG A 131 12.97 -7.65 -4.64
CA ARG A 131 11.82 -7.96 -3.80
C ARG A 131 11.88 -9.40 -3.32
N LEU A 132 11.61 -9.60 -2.04
CA LEU A 132 11.59 -10.89 -1.37
C LEU A 132 10.18 -11.26 -0.94
N TYR A 133 9.87 -12.55 -0.97
CA TYR A 133 8.73 -13.12 -0.28
C TYR A 133 8.95 -13.12 1.25
N PRO A 134 7.87 -13.32 2.04
CA PRO A 134 7.99 -13.42 3.49
C PRO A 134 8.91 -14.54 3.99
N ASP A 135 9.25 -15.54 3.19
CA ASP A 135 10.19 -16.61 3.57
C ASP A 135 11.65 -16.28 3.26
N GLY A 136 11.92 -15.13 2.64
CA GLY A 136 13.26 -14.71 2.21
C GLY A 136 13.62 -15.14 0.79
N SER A 137 12.78 -15.89 0.08
CA SER A 137 13.02 -16.21 -1.33
C SER A 137 12.77 -14.99 -2.26
N ILE A 138 13.42 -14.95 -3.43
CA ILE A 138 13.21 -13.87 -4.41
C ILE A 138 11.79 -13.94 -4.97
N ASP A 139 11.13 -12.80 -5.09
CA ASP A 139 9.92 -12.66 -5.89
C ASP A 139 10.26 -12.31 -7.36
N PRO A 140 10.18 -13.28 -8.29
CA PRO A 140 10.54 -13.06 -9.68
C PRO A 140 9.55 -12.17 -10.44
N SER A 141 8.37 -11.88 -9.86
CA SER A 141 7.39 -10.99 -10.50
C SER A 141 7.79 -9.52 -10.42
N PHE A 142 8.78 -9.17 -9.59
CA PHE A 142 9.36 -7.84 -9.50
C PHE A 142 10.57 -7.72 -10.44
N ASP A 143 10.30 -7.61 -11.74
CA ASP A 143 11.35 -7.46 -12.75
C ASP A 143 11.97 -6.06 -12.72
N THR A 144 13.24 -6.00 -12.32
CA THR A 144 14.03 -4.75 -12.24
C THR A 144 14.93 -4.53 -13.46
N GLY A 145 14.89 -5.45 -14.45
CA GLY A 145 15.81 -5.47 -15.58
C GLY A 145 17.28 -5.46 -15.13
N THR A 146 18.08 -4.53 -15.66
CA THR A 146 19.50 -4.39 -15.25
C THR A 146 19.70 -3.68 -13.90
N GLY A 147 18.63 -3.28 -13.22
CA GLY A 147 18.67 -2.63 -11.91
C GLY A 147 19.13 -1.18 -11.95
N PHE A 148 19.60 -0.67 -10.81
CA PHE A 148 20.18 0.68 -10.69
C PHE A 148 21.68 0.65 -10.95
N GLU A 149 22.19 1.64 -11.67
CA GLU A 149 23.60 1.68 -12.06
C GLU A 149 24.54 1.94 -10.86
N GLN A 150 24.09 2.70 -9.85
CA GLN A 150 24.79 2.98 -8.59
C GLN A 150 23.90 2.70 -7.37
N ILE A 151 24.50 2.88 -6.20
CA ILE A 151 23.93 2.63 -4.87
C ILE A 151 22.57 3.30 -4.71
N VAL A 152 21.63 2.53 -4.14
CA VAL A 152 20.35 3.03 -3.64
C VAL A 152 20.46 3.23 -2.13
N HIS A 153 20.16 4.44 -1.66
CA HIS A 153 20.27 4.80 -0.25
C HIS A 153 18.95 4.71 0.50
N ALA A 154 17.82 4.94 -0.17
CA ALA A 154 16.54 5.08 0.49
C ALA A 154 15.38 4.53 -0.35
N LEU A 155 14.42 3.93 0.35
CA LEU A 155 13.12 3.51 -0.16
C LEU A 155 12.01 4.18 0.66
N ALA A 156 10.94 4.57 -0.01
CA ALA A 156 9.70 4.99 0.64
C ALA A 156 8.51 4.33 -0.07
N LEU A 157 7.80 3.47 0.67
CA LEU A 157 6.58 2.84 0.19
C LEU A 157 5.43 3.86 0.13
N GLN A 158 4.65 3.82 -0.93
CA GLN A 158 3.47 4.65 -1.12
C GLN A 158 2.20 3.83 -0.86
N ALA A 159 1.11 4.52 -0.54
CA ALA A 159 -0.18 3.89 -0.23
C ALA A 159 -0.75 3.05 -1.39
N ASP A 160 -0.37 3.37 -2.63
CA ASP A 160 -0.76 2.61 -3.82
C ASP A 160 0.17 1.42 -4.12
N GLY A 161 1.03 1.05 -3.17
CA GLY A 161 1.97 -0.07 -3.29
C GLY A 161 3.22 0.23 -4.12
N ASN A 162 3.33 1.41 -4.74
CA ASN A 162 4.53 1.85 -5.45
C ASN A 162 5.64 2.25 -4.48
N VAL A 163 6.87 2.30 -4.98
CA VAL A 163 8.03 2.66 -4.16
C VAL A 163 8.79 3.83 -4.78
N VAL A 164 9.05 4.86 -3.97
CA VAL A 164 9.99 5.93 -4.31
C VAL A 164 11.38 5.49 -3.89
N VAL A 165 12.33 5.66 -4.79
CA VAL A 165 13.72 5.21 -4.65
C VAL A 165 14.65 6.40 -4.77
N GLY A 166 15.57 6.56 -3.83
CA GLY A 166 16.57 7.63 -3.80
C GLY A 166 17.99 7.08 -3.69
N GLY A 167 18.95 7.65 -4.44
CA GLY A 167 20.33 7.16 -4.45
C GLY A 167 21.29 7.99 -5.31
N GLU A 168 22.42 7.36 -5.66
CA GLU A 168 23.50 7.95 -6.48
C GLU A 168 23.36 7.67 -7.98
N PHE A 169 22.37 6.86 -8.36
CA PHE A 169 22.17 6.42 -9.74
C PHE A 169 21.84 7.56 -10.70
N ILE A 170 22.34 7.43 -11.93
CA ILE A 170 21.97 8.27 -13.08
C ILE A 170 21.18 7.50 -14.14
N SER A 171 20.99 6.19 -13.94
CA SER A 171 20.15 5.34 -14.78
C SER A 171 19.53 4.19 -13.99
N TYR A 172 18.38 3.73 -14.49
CA TYR A 172 17.67 2.54 -14.06
C TYR A 172 17.26 1.74 -15.30
N ASN A 173 17.55 0.44 -15.31
CA ASN A 173 17.28 -0.45 -16.43
C ASN A 173 17.76 0.11 -17.78
N GLY A 174 18.98 0.65 -17.81
CA GLY A 174 19.57 1.29 -19.00
C GLY A 174 18.95 2.63 -19.43
N THR A 175 17.91 3.10 -18.74
CA THR A 175 17.22 4.37 -19.04
C THR A 175 17.69 5.47 -18.10
N GLY A 176 17.98 6.66 -18.63
CA GLY A 176 18.41 7.82 -17.84
C GLY A 176 17.40 8.20 -16.75
N ARG A 177 17.85 8.19 -15.50
CA ARG A 177 17.05 8.53 -14.32
C ARG A 177 17.97 9.06 -13.23
N ASN A 178 17.87 10.35 -12.92
CA ASN A 178 18.81 11.00 -12.01
C ASN A 178 18.31 10.96 -10.57
N ARG A 179 18.97 10.18 -9.72
CA ARG A 179 18.95 10.16 -8.25
C ARG A 179 17.63 9.83 -7.56
N ILE A 180 16.50 10.01 -8.25
CA ILE A 180 15.17 9.67 -7.77
C ILE A 180 14.38 8.95 -8.85
N ALA A 181 13.75 7.84 -8.47
CA ALA A 181 12.88 7.05 -9.32
C ALA A 181 11.64 6.67 -8.55
N ARG A 182 10.57 6.37 -9.28
CA ARG A 182 9.39 5.72 -8.73
C ARG A 182 9.24 4.41 -9.48
N LEU A 183 9.31 3.31 -8.76
CA LEU A 183 9.09 1.99 -9.33
C LEU A 183 7.68 1.54 -9.04
N LEU A 184 7.11 0.83 -10.02
CA LEU A 184 5.89 0.08 -9.78
C LEU A 184 6.26 -1.04 -8.82
N GLY A 185 5.78 -0.94 -7.58
CA GLY A 185 6.13 -1.87 -6.50
C GLY A 185 5.44 -3.22 -6.65
N GLY A 186 4.96 -3.56 -7.85
CA GLY A 186 4.13 -4.74 -8.12
C GLY A 186 2.91 -4.82 -7.20
N GLY A 187 2.36 -3.68 -6.78
CA GLY A 187 1.17 -3.63 -5.92
C GLY A 187 0.04 -4.39 -6.59
N VAL A 188 -0.56 -5.31 -5.85
CA VAL A 188 -1.87 -5.81 -6.24
C VAL A 188 -2.87 -4.68 -6.03
N ASP A 189 -3.73 -4.47 -7.02
CA ASP A 189 -4.83 -3.53 -6.87
C ASP A 189 -5.85 -4.04 -5.83
N CYS A 190 -6.90 -3.27 -5.55
CA CYS A 190 -7.96 -3.63 -4.62
C CYS A 190 -8.72 -4.92 -5.02
N LEU A 191 -8.51 -5.41 -6.24
CA LEU A 191 -9.05 -6.66 -6.76
C LEU A 191 -8.03 -7.81 -6.73
N GLY A 192 -6.85 -7.61 -6.14
CA GLY A 192 -5.80 -8.61 -6.08
C GLY A 192 -5.03 -8.77 -7.39
N VAL A 193 -5.22 -7.88 -8.38
CA VAL A 193 -4.57 -7.96 -9.68
C VAL A 193 -3.22 -7.26 -9.62
N PRO A 194 -2.10 -7.97 -9.90
CA PRO A 194 -0.79 -7.35 -9.96
C PRO A 194 -0.76 -6.22 -10.99
N ASN A 195 -0.41 -5.00 -10.56
CA ASN A 195 -0.43 -3.79 -11.38
C ASN A 195 -1.81 -3.50 -12.02
N GLY A 196 -2.89 -3.96 -11.39
CA GLY A 196 -4.24 -3.70 -11.86
C GLY A 196 -4.67 -2.25 -11.63
N PRO A 197 -5.74 -1.79 -12.31
CA PRO A 197 -6.18 -0.39 -12.26
C PRO A 197 -6.98 -0.02 -11.00
N ALA A 198 -7.42 -0.99 -10.20
CA ALA A 198 -8.28 -0.75 -9.04
C ALA A 198 -7.49 -0.25 -7.82
N LEU A 199 -6.83 0.90 -7.89
CA LEU A 199 -6.09 1.47 -6.76
C LEU A 199 -7.02 2.25 -5.81
N PRO A 200 -6.59 2.57 -4.57
CA PRO A 200 -7.31 3.53 -3.73
C PRO A 200 -7.61 4.84 -4.48
N GLY A 201 -8.88 5.27 -4.44
CA GLY A 201 -9.41 6.39 -5.21
C GLY A 201 -9.95 6.04 -6.60
N THR A 202 -9.75 4.81 -7.09
CA THR A 202 -10.42 4.31 -8.30
C THR A 202 -11.90 4.08 -8.01
N ALA A 203 -12.75 4.44 -8.97
CA ALA A 203 -14.19 4.21 -8.89
C ALA A 203 -14.52 2.70 -8.80
N CYS A 204 -15.52 2.36 -7.99
CA CYS A 204 -16.00 1.00 -7.79
C CYS A 204 -17.53 1.01 -7.59
N ASP A 205 -18.11 -0.13 -7.25
CA ASP A 205 -19.53 -0.29 -6.90
C ASP A 205 -19.62 -1.24 -5.69
N ASP A 206 -20.08 -0.73 -4.54
CA ASP A 206 -20.23 -1.52 -3.31
C ASP A 206 -21.55 -2.32 -3.26
N GLY A 207 -22.39 -2.18 -4.29
CA GLY A 207 -23.66 -2.86 -4.47
C GLY A 207 -24.79 -2.29 -3.61
N LEU A 208 -24.56 -1.23 -2.83
CA LEU A 208 -25.59 -0.62 -2.00
C LEU A 208 -26.30 0.50 -2.76
N ALA A 209 -27.59 0.31 -3.03
CA ALA A 209 -28.41 1.32 -3.71
C ALA A 209 -28.57 2.65 -2.92
N THR A 210 -28.12 2.69 -1.67
CA THR A 210 -28.15 3.86 -0.79
C THR A 210 -26.90 4.72 -0.84
N THR A 211 -25.85 4.28 -1.52
CA THR A 211 -24.57 4.99 -1.71
C THR A 211 -24.37 5.34 -3.19
N GLY A 212 -23.50 6.30 -3.45
CA GLY A 212 -23.06 6.63 -4.80
C GLY A 212 -21.71 7.33 -4.80
N ASN A 213 -21.11 7.42 -5.99
CA ASN A 213 -19.72 7.81 -6.20
C ASN A 213 -18.74 6.93 -5.41
N ASP A 214 -18.94 5.62 -5.46
CA ASP A 214 -18.15 4.68 -4.68
C ASP A 214 -16.71 4.65 -5.19
N VAL A 215 -15.78 4.66 -4.25
CA VAL A 215 -14.35 4.62 -4.52
C VAL A 215 -13.68 3.66 -3.55
N TYR A 216 -12.60 3.01 -3.98
CA TYR A 216 -11.79 2.21 -3.08
C TYR A 216 -11.08 3.11 -2.05
N GLY A 217 -11.24 2.80 -0.76
CA GLY A 217 -10.51 3.41 0.33
C GLY A 217 -9.04 3.02 0.36
N SER A 218 -8.25 3.63 1.26
CA SER A 218 -6.85 3.25 1.49
C SER A 218 -6.68 1.84 2.07
N ASP A 219 -7.77 1.28 2.60
CA ASP A 219 -7.92 -0.10 3.08
C ASP A 219 -8.46 -1.05 2.01
N CYS A 220 -8.56 -0.58 0.75
CA CYS A 220 -9.13 -1.31 -0.38
C CYS A 220 -10.62 -1.69 -0.20
N VAL A 221 -11.34 -1.05 0.72
CA VAL A 221 -12.79 -1.22 0.86
C VAL A 221 -13.49 -0.32 -0.15
N CYS A 222 -14.33 -0.89 -1.02
CA CYS A 222 -15.21 -0.10 -1.87
C CYS A 222 -16.34 0.49 -1.02
N SER A 223 -16.46 1.82 -0.99
CA SER A 223 -17.55 2.49 -0.30
C SER A 223 -17.85 3.86 -0.91
N GLY A 224 -19.12 4.27 -0.86
CA GLY A 224 -19.59 5.57 -1.36
C GLY A 224 -20.19 6.50 -0.32
N LEU A 225 -20.56 7.70 -0.76
CA LEU A 225 -21.30 8.65 0.08
C LEU A 225 -22.79 8.28 0.07
N LEU A 226 -23.45 8.37 1.23
CA LEU A 226 -24.90 8.15 1.31
C LEU A 226 -25.64 9.10 0.38
N LEU A 227 -26.41 8.55 -0.54
CA LEU A 227 -27.34 9.29 -1.36
C LEU A 227 -28.47 9.76 -0.44
N THR A 228 -28.47 11.06 -0.14
CA THR A 228 -29.67 11.69 0.43
C THR A 228 -30.76 11.62 -0.63
N VAL A 229 -31.65 10.64 -0.53
CA VAL A 229 -32.85 10.62 -1.36
C VAL A 229 -33.65 11.85 -0.93
N PRO A 230 -33.89 12.86 -1.80
CA PRO A 230 -34.90 13.83 -1.48
C PRO A 230 -36.21 13.06 -1.34
N VAL A 231 -36.75 13.02 -0.12
CA VAL A 231 -38.12 12.57 0.13
C VAL A 231 -39.04 13.53 -0.63
N TYR A 232 -39.30 13.23 -1.90
CA TYR A 232 -40.45 13.79 -2.59
C TYR A 232 -41.67 13.12 -1.98
N PRO A 233 -42.55 13.87 -1.28
CA PRO A 233 -43.80 13.28 -0.83
C PRO A 233 -44.58 12.84 -2.07
N VAL A 234 -44.88 11.54 -2.16
CA VAL A 234 -45.82 11.02 -3.15
C VAL A 234 -47.16 11.71 -2.89
N ALA A 235 -47.58 12.61 -3.78
CA ALA A 235 -48.88 13.25 -3.68
C ALA A 235 -49.96 12.17 -3.85
N VAL A 236 -50.59 11.77 -2.74
CA VAL A 236 -51.79 10.94 -2.77
C VAL A 236 -52.89 11.75 -3.46
N ARG A 237 -53.30 11.31 -4.64
CA ARG A 237 -54.33 11.98 -5.44
C ARG A 237 -55.68 11.81 -4.74
N VAL A 238 -56.18 12.86 -4.10
CA VAL A 238 -57.56 12.89 -3.59
C VAL A 238 -58.51 12.92 -4.80
N PRO A 239 -59.51 12.02 -4.91
CA PRO A 239 -60.46 12.04 -6.02
C PRO A 239 -61.32 13.30 -5.98
N ALA A 240 -61.56 13.91 -7.14
CA ALA A 240 -62.48 15.04 -7.29
C ALA A 240 -63.94 14.62 -7.00
N PRO A 241 -64.77 15.49 -6.41
CA PRO A 241 -66.19 15.19 -6.19
C PRO A 241 -66.97 15.09 -7.52
N PRO A 242 -68.05 14.31 -7.58
CA PRO A 242 -68.79 14.07 -8.82
C PRO A 242 -69.53 15.33 -9.32
N ALA A 243 -69.54 15.51 -10.64
CA ALA A 243 -70.19 16.63 -11.33
C ALA A 243 -71.72 16.47 -11.37
N MET A 244 -72.46 17.56 -11.10
CA MET A 244 -73.92 17.63 -11.23
C MET A 244 -74.33 17.76 -12.71
N THR A 245 -75.27 16.93 -13.16
CA THR A 245 -75.84 16.95 -14.51
C THR A 245 -77.08 17.87 -14.58
N ALA A 246 -77.13 18.76 -15.58
CA ALA A 246 -78.32 19.55 -15.91
C ALA A 246 -78.96 19.02 -17.21
N THR A 247 -80.28 18.88 -17.20
CA THR A 247 -81.12 18.36 -18.30
C THR A 247 -81.42 19.42 -19.37
N PRO A 248 -81.63 19.05 -20.65
CA PRO A 248 -81.82 20.00 -21.76
C PRO A 248 -83.28 20.47 -21.93
N GLU A 249 -83.47 21.72 -22.39
CA GLU A 249 -84.75 22.28 -22.83
C GLU A 249 -84.90 22.27 -24.38
N PRO A 250 -86.13 22.22 -24.93
CA PRO A 250 -86.37 22.02 -26.36
C PRO A 250 -86.44 23.31 -27.21
N VAL A 251 -86.25 23.08 -28.50
CA VAL A 251 -86.09 24.02 -29.62
C VAL A 251 -87.42 24.59 -30.13
N THR A 252 -87.44 25.87 -30.52
CA THR A 252 -88.46 26.41 -31.44
C THR A 252 -87.81 27.22 -32.57
N THR A 253 -88.20 26.90 -33.81
CA THR A 253 -87.77 27.56 -35.06
C THR A 253 -88.66 28.76 -35.38
N SER A 254 -88.04 29.84 -35.88
CA SER A 254 -88.75 30.90 -36.62
C SER A 254 -87.88 31.35 -37.79
N THR A 255 -88.47 31.30 -38.98
CA THR A 255 -87.91 31.73 -40.26
C THR A 255 -88.06 33.24 -40.47
N MET A 256 -87.20 33.85 -41.31
CA MET A 256 -87.62 34.77 -42.38
C MET A 256 -86.42 35.17 -43.29
N PRO A 257 -86.66 35.61 -44.56
CA PRO A 257 -85.67 35.58 -45.64
C PRO A 257 -85.12 36.95 -46.12
N ILE A 258 -83.91 36.86 -46.69
CA ILE A 258 -83.27 37.54 -47.87
C ILE A 258 -83.37 39.06 -48.08
N ALA A 259 -82.19 39.71 -48.18
CA ALA A 259 -81.80 40.73 -49.19
C ALA A 259 -80.25 40.83 -49.18
N SER A 260 -79.51 40.40 -50.20
CA SER A 260 -79.16 41.07 -51.48
C SER A 260 -77.84 41.85 -51.45
N VAL A 261 -76.99 41.56 -52.45
CA VAL A 261 -76.08 42.47 -53.19
C VAL A 261 -74.63 42.67 -52.69
N GLN A 262 -73.72 41.94 -53.36
CA GLN A 262 -72.65 42.39 -54.29
C GLN A 262 -71.38 43.12 -53.80
N ALA A 263 -70.25 42.45 -54.14
CA ALA A 263 -68.94 42.92 -54.65
C ALA A 263 -68.23 44.14 -54.03
N CYS A 264 -66.99 43.94 -53.58
CA CYS A 264 -65.79 43.84 -54.42
C CYS A 264 -64.83 42.80 -53.81
#